data_AF-A0A8T1X301-F1
#
_entry.id   AF-A0A8T1X301-F1
#
_cell.length_a   1.000
_cell.length_b   1.000
_cell.length_c   1.000
_cell.angle_alpha   90.00
_cell.angle_beta   90.00
_cell.angle_gamma   90.00
#
_symmetry.space_group_name_H-M   'P 1'
#
loop_
_entity.id
_entity.type
_entity.pdbx_description
1 polymer ?
#
loop_
_entity_poly.entity_id
_entity_poly.type
_entity_poly.pdbx_seq_one_letter_code
_entity_poly.pdbx_strand_id
1 'polypeptide(L)'
;MQTSLRTAILVFLVFTVAVAALDGQSGRTVEQRKLQSSLANAPSVKLHVMFKREAMKIHGKSEFDVFANPVVSTDGANALYNGFSTFVENDSQFKYMLVNGVGYLVESSTKGTGATNVQCLPAVMPFDFILPAFNDATPIPSASVGDATIECSSGKLFKAKFGGASFAVCALGASGFIAHSSDITIEAKYLDAPFDIVAPKLNDGVKPCSALAEATSVTPTALALLTGDEIPASTSRNLKAASHMAMAASKCECKSTPRPCIFLHGLGNPRELDELQDTPRLTNKKFGSIKGHAPCCSTIKYAVVNTVDYGWTNDTLQEKYCRHSLSVSNSSDLATSTIQDTIIVTHSMGGLVMAGALVTGKCKFGTNTSWVALSSPMTGSMAGDYLQDFCNDETNNFAKGLFELIGQCPMSISRQSTVYQGEKYSTPELDAKYVAAQEAYRGNVTAAMCSDFYVGLFSPYQGPSILGGTTIPHKSKENDGLVEFDSCAAGLDPTQFGTSYMDRFYMPELNHADTAFLTGEGILNDYQKPHKWFECLL
;
A
#
# COMPACT_ATOMS: atom_id res chain seq x y z
N MET A 1 7.50 17.93 -20.98
CA MET A 1 7.56 16.91 -22.06
C MET A 1 8.96 16.34 -22.04
N GLN A 2 9.14 15.01 -22.11
CA GLN A 2 10.43 14.29 -22.19
C GLN A 2 11.59 14.75 -21.27
N THR A 3 11.80 14.03 -20.17
CA THR A 3 13.08 13.39 -19.75
C THR A 3 12.85 12.80 -18.35
N SER A 4 12.99 11.49 -18.19
CA SER A 4 12.87 10.83 -16.88
C SER A 4 13.96 9.78 -16.71
N LEU A 5 14.36 9.60 -15.45
CA LEU A 5 15.14 8.49 -14.90
C LEU A 5 16.55 8.24 -15.47
N ARG A 6 17.55 8.74 -14.73
CA ARG A 6 18.83 8.05 -14.54
C ARG A 6 19.30 8.15 -13.08
N THR A 7 19.82 7.03 -12.57
CA THR A 7 20.85 6.91 -11.50
C THR A 7 20.41 6.73 -10.01
N ALA A 8 20.29 5.45 -9.63
CA ALA A 8 21.02 4.76 -8.54
C ALA A 8 20.71 4.95 -7.04
N ILE A 9 21.14 3.93 -6.27
CA ILE A 9 20.61 3.46 -4.96
C ILE A 9 21.71 3.27 -3.90
N LEU A 10 21.36 3.57 -2.63
CA LEU A 10 21.92 3.06 -1.36
C LEU A 10 20.82 3.14 -0.23
N VAL A 11 20.83 2.43 0.91
CA VAL A 11 21.31 1.06 1.25
C VAL A 11 20.84 0.61 2.67
N PHE A 12 20.59 -0.70 2.90
CA PHE A 12 20.47 -1.43 4.20
C PHE A 12 19.28 -1.07 5.16
N LEU A 13 18.88 -1.87 6.19
CA LEU A 13 19.57 -2.92 7.00
C LEU A 13 18.59 -3.97 7.61
N VAL A 14 19.11 -5.13 8.05
CA VAL A 14 18.38 -6.33 8.57
C VAL A 14 18.70 -6.60 10.06
N PHE A 15 17.78 -7.24 10.81
CA PHE A 15 18.04 -7.85 12.13
C PHE A 15 18.15 -9.38 12.06
N THR A 16 19.03 -9.97 12.86
CA THR A 16 19.29 -11.42 12.92
C THR A 16 18.66 -12.08 14.16
N VAL A 17 18.13 -13.30 14.00
CA VAL A 17 17.89 -14.25 15.09
C VAL A 17 18.42 -15.62 14.67
N ALA A 18 19.21 -16.25 15.52
CA ALA A 18 19.77 -17.58 15.29
C ALA A 18 18.89 -18.67 15.89
N VAL A 19 18.80 -19.83 15.24
CA VAL A 19 18.27 -21.07 15.83
C VAL A 19 19.31 -22.18 15.63
N ALA A 20 19.63 -22.88 16.71
CA ALA A 20 20.64 -23.94 16.72
C ALA A 20 20.09 -25.25 16.13
N ALA A 21 20.91 -25.96 15.37
CA ALA A 21 20.66 -27.35 15.00
C ALA A 21 21.02 -28.29 16.16
N LEU A 22 20.20 -29.33 16.36
CA LEU A 22 20.55 -30.51 17.14
C LEU A 22 20.37 -31.74 16.24
N ASP A 23 21.34 -32.66 16.34
CA ASP A 23 21.64 -33.65 15.31
C ASP A 23 21.21 -35.08 15.69
N GLY A 24 20.90 -35.87 14.67
CA GLY A 24 21.00 -37.33 14.65
C GLY A 24 20.11 -38.19 15.55
N GLN A 25 19.21 -38.96 14.94
CA GLN A 25 19.38 -40.43 14.97
C GLN A 25 18.70 -41.16 13.80
N SER A 26 19.42 -42.15 13.26
CA SER A 26 19.03 -42.95 12.09
C SER A 26 18.22 -44.20 12.48
N GLY A 27 17.12 -44.47 11.76
CA GLY A 27 16.30 -45.67 11.87
C GLY A 27 16.02 -46.28 10.49
N ARG A 28 16.08 -47.62 10.38
CA ARG A 28 16.12 -48.36 9.09
C ARG A 28 14.84 -48.31 8.25
N THR A 29 15.05 -48.41 6.94
CA THR A 29 14.07 -48.55 5.87
C THR A 29 13.20 -49.80 5.94
N VAL A 30 11.95 -49.66 5.51
CA VAL A 30 11.10 -50.74 4.96
C VAL A 30 10.64 -50.28 3.58
N GLU A 31 10.89 -51.09 2.54
CA GLU A 31 10.44 -50.76 1.18
C GLU A 31 8.92 -50.83 1.05
N GLN A 32 8.28 -49.67 0.88
CA GLN A 32 7.03 -49.55 0.13
C GLN A 32 7.24 -48.57 -1.01
N ARG A 33 7.20 -49.07 -2.26
CA ARG A 33 7.11 -48.22 -3.45
C ARG A 33 5.70 -47.60 -3.56
N LYS A 34 5.41 -46.60 -2.74
CA LYS A 34 4.72 -45.40 -3.27
C LYS A 34 5.83 -44.54 -3.89
N LEU A 35 5.61 -43.99 -5.09
CA LEU A 35 6.41 -42.84 -5.51
C LEU A 35 6.14 -41.75 -4.47
N GLN A 36 7.14 -41.40 -3.66
CA GLN A 36 7.07 -40.15 -2.92
C GLN A 36 7.24 -39.02 -3.93
N SER A 37 6.21 -38.18 -4.02
CA SER A 37 6.27 -36.88 -4.67
C SER A 37 7.53 -36.14 -4.20
N SER A 38 8.28 -35.56 -5.13
CA SER A 38 9.47 -34.76 -4.85
C SER A 38 9.33 -33.41 -5.54
N LEU A 39 9.84 -32.36 -4.92
CA LEU A 39 9.95 -31.04 -5.55
C LEU A 39 10.64 -31.11 -6.91
N ALA A 40 11.61 -32.02 -7.10
CA ALA A 40 12.31 -32.22 -8.36
C ALA A 40 11.39 -32.60 -9.54
N ASN A 41 10.19 -33.11 -9.27
CA ASN A 41 9.16 -33.45 -10.25
C ASN A 41 8.03 -32.40 -10.30
N ALA A 42 8.16 -31.25 -9.64
CA ALA A 42 7.15 -30.22 -9.67
C ALA A 42 6.94 -29.71 -11.11
N PRO A 43 5.70 -29.61 -11.60
CA PRO A 43 5.41 -29.11 -12.93
C PRO A 43 5.60 -27.60 -12.99
N SER A 44 5.81 -27.07 -14.18
CA SER A 44 5.61 -25.64 -14.41
C SER A 44 4.12 -25.30 -14.28
N VAL A 45 3.82 -24.07 -13.89
CA VAL A 45 2.46 -23.61 -13.59
C VAL A 45 2.10 -22.38 -14.40
N LYS A 46 0.87 -22.37 -14.92
CA LYS A 46 0.18 -21.17 -15.40
C LYS A 46 -0.78 -20.72 -14.28
N LEU A 47 -0.62 -19.50 -13.79
CA LEU A 47 -1.56 -18.84 -12.90
C LEU A 47 -2.38 -17.84 -13.71
N HIS A 48 -3.66 -18.11 -13.92
CA HIS A 48 -4.60 -17.13 -14.46
C HIS A 48 -5.14 -16.28 -13.30
N VAL A 49 -4.78 -15.00 -13.28
CA VAL A 49 -5.07 -14.07 -12.19
C VAL A 49 -6.22 -13.15 -12.60
N MET A 50 -7.25 -13.06 -11.75
CA MET A 50 -8.43 -12.23 -11.94
C MET A 50 -8.63 -11.31 -10.72
N PHE A 51 -8.50 -10.00 -10.93
CA PHE A 51 -8.81 -8.97 -9.93
C PHE A 51 -10.28 -8.59 -9.97
N LYS A 52 -10.90 -8.50 -8.78
CA LYS A 52 -12.33 -8.24 -8.60
C LYS A 52 -12.66 -6.74 -8.46
N ARG A 53 -11.64 -5.87 -8.46
CA ARG A 53 -11.75 -4.43 -8.19
C ARG A 53 -10.90 -3.61 -9.17
N GLU A 54 -11.43 -2.45 -9.55
CA GLU A 54 -10.82 -1.57 -10.56
C GLU A 54 -9.46 -0.98 -10.13
N ALA A 55 -9.29 -0.63 -8.85
CA ALA A 55 -8.06 -0.02 -8.33
C ALA A 55 -6.84 -0.95 -8.33
N MET A 56 -7.04 -2.26 -8.53
CA MET A 56 -5.96 -3.25 -8.57
C MET A 56 -5.39 -3.46 -9.98
N LYS A 57 -5.95 -2.83 -11.01
CA LYS A 57 -5.58 -3.07 -12.42
C LYS A 57 -4.10 -2.76 -12.68
N ILE A 58 -3.37 -3.75 -13.20
CA ILE A 58 -1.99 -3.58 -13.68
C ILE A 58 -2.04 -3.27 -15.18
N HIS A 59 -1.45 -2.16 -15.62
CA HIS A 59 -1.51 -1.71 -17.02
C HIS A 59 -2.95 -1.68 -17.60
N GLY A 60 -3.91 -1.28 -16.78
CA GLY A 60 -5.34 -1.26 -17.13
C GLY A 60 -6.01 -2.65 -17.25
N LYS A 61 -5.30 -3.75 -16.97
CA LYS A 61 -5.81 -5.13 -17.01
C LYS A 61 -6.25 -5.59 -15.62
N SER A 62 -7.46 -6.14 -15.53
CA SER A 62 -7.96 -6.88 -14.37
C SER A 62 -7.64 -8.37 -14.45
N GLU A 63 -7.31 -8.88 -15.64
CA GLU A 63 -7.08 -10.30 -15.91
C GLU A 63 -5.78 -10.47 -16.70
N PHE A 64 -4.92 -11.40 -16.26
CA PHE A 64 -3.65 -11.72 -16.91
C PHE A 64 -3.13 -13.09 -16.49
N ASP A 65 -2.14 -13.59 -17.23
CA ASP A 65 -1.49 -14.86 -16.97
C ASP A 65 -0.07 -14.65 -16.42
N VAL A 66 0.28 -15.39 -15.36
CA VAL A 66 1.66 -15.57 -14.90
C VAL A 66 2.10 -16.98 -15.26
N PHE A 67 3.29 -17.13 -15.84
CA PHE A 67 3.90 -18.42 -16.11
C PHE A 67 5.10 -18.59 -15.18
N ALA A 68 5.22 -19.74 -14.52
CA ALA A 68 6.32 -20.00 -13.61
C ALA A 68 6.84 -21.45 -13.66
N ASN A 69 8.15 -21.61 -13.51
CA ASN A 69 8.84 -22.89 -13.41
C ASN A 69 9.41 -23.05 -11.99
N PRO A 70 9.34 -24.24 -11.39
CA PRO A 70 10.04 -24.53 -10.15
C PRO A 70 11.57 -24.54 -10.37
N VAL A 71 12.29 -23.99 -9.40
CA VAL A 71 13.73 -24.07 -9.25
C VAL A 71 13.99 -24.72 -7.90
N VAL A 72 14.53 -25.93 -7.93
CA VAL A 72 14.67 -26.80 -6.75
C VAL A 72 16.14 -26.86 -6.35
N SER A 73 16.41 -26.82 -5.04
CA SER A 73 17.76 -27.01 -4.52
C SER A 73 18.28 -28.42 -4.83
N THR A 74 19.60 -28.58 -4.88
CA THR A 74 20.26 -29.85 -5.28
C THR A 74 19.98 -31.03 -4.34
N ASP A 75 19.57 -30.75 -3.11
CA ASP A 75 19.13 -31.73 -2.11
C ASP A 75 17.62 -32.07 -2.21
N GLY A 76 16.89 -31.42 -3.10
CA GLY A 76 15.44 -31.58 -3.26
C GLY A 76 14.59 -30.98 -2.13
N ALA A 77 15.20 -30.31 -1.15
CA ALA A 77 14.53 -29.89 0.08
C ALA A 77 13.82 -28.54 -0.02
N ASN A 78 14.30 -27.63 -0.87
CA ASN A 78 13.81 -26.26 -1.00
C ASN A 78 13.41 -25.95 -2.45
N ALA A 79 12.39 -25.12 -2.61
CA ALA A 79 11.93 -24.62 -3.89
C ALA A 79 11.86 -23.10 -3.92
N LEU A 80 12.04 -22.57 -5.12
CA LEU A 80 11.76 -21.21 -5.55
C LEU A 80 10.99 -21.33 -6.89
N TYR A 81 10.31 -20.29 -7.34
CA TYR A 81 9.74 -20.25 -8.70
C TYR A 81 10.34 -19.11 -9.50
N ASN A 82 10.85 -19.44 -10.69
CA ASN A 82 11.16 -18.44 -11.72
C ASN A 82 9.90 -18.19 -12.51
N GLY A 83 9.48 -16.94 -12.68
CA GLY A 83 8.22 -16.62 -13.34
C GLY A 83 8.22 -15.33 -14.13
N PHE A 84 7.22 -15.14 -14.98
CA PHE A 84 6.96 -13.87 -15.65
C PHE A 84 5.48 -13.63 -15.93
N SER A 85 5.12 -12.35 -16.07
CA SER A 85 3.87 -11.88 -16.65
C SER A 85 4.19 -10.80 -17.70
N THR A 86 3.34 -10.64 -18.71
CA THR A 86 3.53 -9.66 -19.79
C THR A 86 2.26 -8.86 -20.02
N PHE A 87 2.40 -7.55 -19.99
CA PHE A 87 1.34 -6.58 -20.21
C PHE A 87 1.66 -5.74 -21.45
N VAL A 88 0.62 -5.28 -22.15
CA VAL A 88 0.73 -4.35 -23.26
C VAL A 88 -0.16 -3.15 -22.97
N GLU A 89 0.45 -1.97 -22.97
CA GLU A 89 -0.19 -0.68 -22.73
C GLU A 89 0.28 0.31 -23.80
N ASN A 90 -0.67 0.80 -24.60
CA ASN A 90 -0.40 1.61 -25.79
C ASN A 90 0.61 0.91 -26.72
N ASP A 91 1.72 1.57 -27.05
CA ASP A 91 2.79 1.05 -27.90
C ASP A 91 3.91 0.32 -27.13
N SER A 92 3.82 0.21 -25.80
CA SER A 92 4.81 -0.43 -24.94
C SER A 92 4.36 -1.80 -24.43
N GLN A 93 5.31 -2.73 -24.36
CA GLN A 93 5.18 -4.02 -23.68
C GLN A 93 6.03 -4.01 -22.41
N PHE A 94 5.42 -4.40 -21.30
CA PHE A 94 6.03 -4.48 -19.97
C PHE A 94 6.03 -5.94 -19.53
N LYS A 95 7.22 -6.53 -19.39
CA LYS A 95 7.41 -7.90 -18.91
C LYS A 95 8.02 -7.87 -17.51
N TYR A 96 7.24 -8.30 -16.53
CA TYR A 96 7.67 -8.49 -15.14
C TYR A 96 8.24 -9.90 -15.03
N MET A 97 9.40 -10.06 -14.42
CA MET A 97 10.08 -11.35 -14.26
C MET A 97 10.62 -11.52 -12.84
N LEU A 98 10.60 -12.75 -12.33
CA LEU A 98 11.33 -13.19 -11.15
C LEU A 98 12.24 -14.33 -11.60
N VAL A 99 13.55 -14.22 -11.46
CA VAL A 99 14.52 -15.23 -11.91
C VAL A 99 15.58 -15.41 -10.84
N ASN A 100 15.69 -16.62 -10.29
CA ASN A 100 16.57 -17.00 -9.19
C ASN A 100 16.45 -16.04 -8.00
N GLY A 101 15.21 -15.66 -7.67
CA GLY A 101 14.86 -14.76 -6.58
C GLY A 101 14.95 -13.29 -6.96
N VAL A 102 15.56 -12.95 -8.09
CA VAL A 102 15.81 -11.56 -8.51
C VAL A 102 14.68 -11.07 -9.41
N GLY A 103 14.10 -9.92 -9.08
CA GLY A 103 12.99 -9.33 -9.85
C GLY A 103 13.45 -8.33 -10.90
N TYR A 104 12.83 -8.36 -12.07
CA TYR A 104 13.13 -7.49 -13.21
C TYR A 104 11.84 -6.94 -13.86
N LEU A 105 11.91 -5.69 -14.33
CA LEU A 105 10.98 -5.10 -15.27
C LEU A 105 11.69 -4.87 -16.60
N VAL A 106 11.18 -5.46 -17.67
CA VAL A 106 11.65 -5.28 -19.04
C VAL A 106 10.60 -4.49 -19.82
N GLU A 107 10.94 -3.28 -20.23
CA GLU A 107 10.11 -2.45 -21.12
C GLU A 107 10.67 -2.53 -22.54
N SER A 108 9.78 -2.73 -23.52
CA SER A 108 10.11 -2.80 -24.95
C SER A 108 9.00 -2.22 -25.81
N SER A 109 9.32 -1.79 -27.04
CA SER A 109 8.30 -1.29 -27.98
C SER A 109 7.63 -2.43 -28.75
N THR A 110 6.30 -2.42 -28.80
CA THR A 110 5.50 -3.33 -29.61
C THR A 110 5.69 -3.15 -31.12
N LYS A 111 6.27 -2.02 -31.56
CA LYS A 111 6.46 -1.65 -32.98
C LYS A 111 7.84 -2.05 -33.55
N GLY A 112 8.70 -2.71 -32.75
CA GLY A 112 9.98 -3.26 -33.18
C GLY A 112 11.18 -2.29 -33.11
N THR A 113 12.37 -2.86 -32.92
CA THR A 113 13.69 -2.18 -32.83
C THR A 113 13.82 -0.97 -31.88
N GLY A 114 12.89 -0.79 -30.95
CA GLY A 114 13.06 0.12 -29.82
C GLY A 114 14.12 -0.41 -28.84
N ALA A 115 14.78 0.50 -28.10
CA ALA A 115 15.71 0.11 -27.06
C ALA A 115 14.97 -0.61 -25.92
N THR A 116 15.41 -1.82 -25.57
CA THR A 116 14.91 -2.55 -24.41
C THR A 116 15.45 -1.91 -23.14
N ASN A 117 14.56 -1.46 -22.24
CA ASN A 117 14.95 -0.93 -20.95
C ASN A 117 14.76 -2.01 -19.88
N VAL A 118 15.80 -2.31 -19.10
CA VAL A 118 15.76 -3.33 -18.04
C VAL A 118 16.04 -2.67 -16.71
N GLN A 119 15.12 -2.84 -15.76
CA GLN A 119 15.19 -2.28 -14.42
C GLN A 119 15.02 -3.41 -13.39
N CYS A 120 15.62 -3.25 -12.22
CA CYS A 120 15.36 -4.13 -11.08
C CYS A 120 13.97 -3.82 -10.50
N LEU A 121 13.20 -4.85 -10.13
CA LEU A 121 12.05 -4.65 -9.26
C LEU A 121 12.53 -4.42 -7.81
N PRO A 122 11.83 -3.58 -7.02
CA PRO A 122 12.20 -3.33 -5.63
C PRO A 122 11.93 -4.55 -4.73
N ALA A 123 12.74 -4.68 -3.67
CA ALA A 123 12.67 -5.80 -2.71
C ALA A 123 11.44 -5.78 -1.78
N VAL A 124 10.49 -4.86 -2.00
CA VAL A 124 9.23 -4.73 -1.23
C VAL A 124 8.05 -5.40 -1.96
N MET A 125 8.32 -6.08 -3.07
CA MET A 125 7.33 -6.96 -3.73
C MET A 125 7.23 -8.29 -2.95
N PRO A 126 6.05 -8.71 -2.47
CA PRO A 126 5.87 -9.83 -1.53
C PRO A 126 5.94 -11.22 -2.19
N PHE A 127 6.94 -11.46 -3.04
CA PHE A 127 7.10 -12.73 -3.77
C PHE A 127 7.61 -13.87 -2.86
N ASP A 128 8.42 -13.52 -1.87
CA ASP A 128 8.93 -14.39 -0.81
C ASP A 128 7.83 -15.06 0.02
N PHE A 129 6.74 -14.36 0.33
CA PHE A 129 5.66 -14.91 1.18
C PHE A 129 4.76 -15.96 0.48
N ILE A 130 4.89 -16.19 -0.84
CA ILE A 130 3.97 -17.07 -1.59
C ILE A 130 4.11 -18.54 -1.17
N LEU A 131 5.35 -19.09 -1.19
CA LEU A 131 5.59 -20.49 -0.79
C LEU A 131 5.34 -20.74 0.71
N PRO A 132 5.77 -19.86 1.64
CA PRO A 132 5.37 -19.90 3.04
C PRO A 132 3.84 -19.97 3.24
N ALA A 133 3.04 -19.22 2.47
CA ALA A 133 1.58 -19.26 2.60
C ALA A 133 0.97 -20.64 2.29
N PHE A 134 1.60 -21.42 1.39
CA PHE A 134 1.21 -22.82 1.15
C PHE A 134 1.67 -23.76 2.26
N ASN A 135 2.79 -23.49 2.92
CA ASN A 135 3.26 -24.28 4.06
C ASN A 135 2.28 -24.21 5.24
N ASP A 136 1.72 -23.02 5.48
CA ASP A 136 0.72 -22.76 6.53
C ASP A 136 -0.72 -23.18 6.12
N ALA A 137 -0.89 -23.80 4.95
CA ALA A 137 -2.20 -24.20 4.45
C ALA A 137 -2.86 -25.27 5.34
N THR A 138 -4.02 -24.94 5.90
CA THR A 138 -4.75 -25.80 6.84
C THR A 138 -6.15 -26.12 6.33
N PRO A 139 -6.65 -27.37 6.47
CA PRO A 139 -7.94 -27.77 5.91
C PRO A 139 -9.11 -27.05 6.60
N ILE A 140 -10.13 -26.69 5.81
CA ILE A 140 -11.37 -26.06 6.27
C ILE A 140 -12.61 -26.74 5.67
N PRO A 141 -13.75 -26.79 6.37
CA PRO A 141 -14.95 -27.45 5.87
C PRO A 141 -15.66 -26.67 4.75
N SER A 142 -15.56 -25.34 4.76
CA SER A 142 -16.19 -24.44 3.78
C SER A 142 -15.63 -23.02 3.92
N ALA A 143 -15.80 -22.21 2.86
CA ALA A 143 -15.44 -20.79 2.86
C ALA A 143 -16.48 -19.95 2.10
N SER A 144 -16.46 -18.64 2.30
CA SER A 144 -17.33 -17.67 1.60
C SER A 144 -16.61 -16.34 1.33
N VAL A 145 -17.10 -15.58 0.34
CA VAL A 145 -16.69 -14.20 0.04
C VAL A 145 -17.95 -13.34 0.03
N GLY A 146 -18.14 -12.51 1.06
CA GLY A 146 -19.46 -11.97 1.38
C GLY A 146 -20.46 -13.13 1.58
N ASP A 147 -21.66 -13.01 1.01
CA ASP A 147 -22.68 -14.05 1.09
C ASP A 147 -22.48 -15.22 0.10
N ALA A 148 -21.49 -15.15 -0.78
CA ALA A 148 -21.23 -16.18 -1.79
C ALA A 148 -20.36 -17.32 -1.24
N THR A 149 -20.91 -18.54 -1.19
CA THR A 149 -20.16 -19.76 -0.82
C THR A 149 -19.13 -20.11 -1.89
N ILE A 150 -17.95 -20.55 -1.46
CA ILE A 150 -16.92 -21.10 -2.35
C ILE A 150 -17.15 -22.60 -2.51
N GLU A 151 -17.60 -22.99 -3.70
CA GLU A 151 -17.76 -24.38 -4.08
C GLU A 151 -16.40 -25.01 -4.42
N CYS A 152 -16.10 -26.17 -3.82
CA CYS A 152 -14.89 -26.94 -4.10
C CYS A 152 -15.23 -28.39 -4.41
N SER A 153 -15.28 -28.72 -5.70
CA SER A 153 -15.78 -30.01 -6.22
C SER A 153 -14.98 -31.23 -5.76
N SER A 154 -13.72 -31.06 -5.34
CA SER A 154 -12.89 -32.12 -4.77
C SER A 154 -13.14 -32.38 -3.29
N GLY A 155 -13.85 -31.48 -2.59
CA GLY A 155 -13.95 -31.45 -1.13
C GLY A 155 -12.63 -31.11 -0.40
N LYS A 156 -11.54 -30.83 -1.13
CA LYS A 156 -10.20 -30.54 -0.56
C LYS A 156 -9.94 -29.04 -0.51
N LEU A 157 -10.54 -28.38 0.48
CA LEU A 157 -10.46 -26.94 0.70
C LEU A 157 -9.52 -26.59 1.85
N PHE A 158 -8.64 -25.61 1.64
CA PHE A 158 -7.66 -25.14 2.62
C PHE A 158 -7.78 -23.64 2.83
N LYS A 159 -7.50 -23.16 4.05
CA LYS A 159 -7.17 -21.75 4.28
C LYS A 159 -5.66 -21.57 4.19
N ALA A 160 -5.23 -20.52 3.52
CA ALA A 160 -3.87 -19.99 3.51
C ALA A 160 -3.93 -18.48 3.83
N LYS A 161 -2.83 -17.90 4.32
CA LYS A 161 -2.71 -16.46 4.57
C LYS A 161 -1.46 -15.93 3.88
N PHE A 162 -1.60 -14.87 3.11
CA PHE A 162 -0.54 -14.30 2.28
C PHE A 162 -0.62 -12.78 2.35
N GLY A 163 0.47 -12.10 2.74
CA GLY A 163 0.49 -10.63 2.91
C GLY A 163 -0.47 -10.06 3.96
N GLY A 164 -1.16 -10.88 4.75
CA GLY A 164 -2.29 -10.44 5.59
C GLY A 164 -3.64 -10.92 5.08
N ALA A 165 -3.83 -11.01 3.76
CA ALA A 165 -5.07 -11.46 3.15
C ALA A 165 -5.29 -12.98 3.34
N SER A 166 -6.55 -13.36 3.55
CA SER A 166 -6.95 -14.77 3.60
C SER A 166 -7.27 -15.32 2.21
N PHE A 167 -6.90 -16.56 1.95
CA PHE A 167 -7.19 -17.29 0.72
C PHE A 167 -7.81 -18.66 1.03
N ALA A 168 -8.90 -18.98 0.37
CA ALA A 168 -9.48 -20.32 0.33
C ALA A 168 -8.97 -21.04 -0.93
N VAL A 169 -8.13 -22.05 -0.76
CA VAL A 169 -7.49 -22.82 -1.84
C VAL A 169 -8.22 -24.14 -2.02
N CYS A 170 -8.92 -24.28 -3.15
CA CYS A 170 -9.53 -25.54 -3.58
C CYS A 170 -8.53 -26.34 -4.42
N ALA A 171 -8.10 -27.50 -3.93
CA ALA A 171 -7.18 -28.37 -4.66
C ALA A 171 -7.92 -29.23 -5.68
N LEU A 172 -7.48 -29.25 -6.93
CA LEU A 172 -8.11 -30.02 -8.04
C LEU A 172 -7.25 -31.21 -8.49
N GLY A 173 -6.25 -31.61 -7.70
CA GLY A 173 -5.29 -32.66 -8.06
C GLY A 173 -4.49 -32.26 -9.30
N ALA A 174 -4.27 -33.18 -10.24
CA ALA A 174 -3.52 -32.94 -11.48
C ALA A 174 -4.08 -31.80 -12.37
N SER A 175 -5.30 -31.30 -12.13
CA SER A 175 -5.83 -30.11 -12.82
C SER A 175 -5.33 -28.78 -12.25
N GLY A 176 -4.61 -28.78 -11.13
CA GLY A 176 -4.13 -27.59 -10.44
C GLY A 176 -4.91 -27.26 -9.17
N PHE A 177 -5.11 -25.96 -8.91
CA PHE A 177 -5.90 -25.46 -7.78
C PHE A 177 -6.54 -24.11 -8.13
N ILE A 178 -7.57 -23.73 -7.38
CA ILE A 178 -8.14 -22.37 -7.45
C ILE A 178 -8.04 -21.74 -6.07
N ALA A 179 -7.37 -20.58 -5.99
CA ALA A 179 -7.27 -19.78 -4.78
C ALA A 179 -8.23 -18.59 -4.86
N HIS A 180 -9.17 -18.52 -3.93
CA HIS A 180 -10.16 -17.45 -3.82
C HIS A 180 -9.85 -16.56 -2.62
N SER A 181 -9.81 -15.25 -2.82
CA SER A 181 -9.79 -14.24 -1.75
C SER A 181 -10.90 -13.21 -1.97
N SER A 182 -11.05 -12.23 -1.07
CA SER A 182 -11.98 -11.10 -1.23
C SER A 182 -11.79 -10.38 -2.56
N ASP A 183 -10.54 -10.11 -2.93
CA ASP A 183 -10.19 -9.15 -3.99
C ASP A 183 -9.64 -9.80 -5.27
N ILE A 184 -9.23 -11.05 -5.19
CA ILE A 184 -8.51 -11.78 -6.24
C ILE A 184 -9.00 -13.23 -6.31
N THR A 185 -9.01 -13.79 -7.51
CA THR A 185 -9.05 -15.23 -7.73
C THR A 185 -7.88 -15.62 -8.62
N ILE A 186 -7.22 -16.73 -8.30
CA ILE A 186 -6.10 -17.29 -9.06
C ILE A 186 -6.45 -18.72 -9.44
N GLU A 187 -6.53 -19.03 -10.73
CA GLU A 187 -6.62 -20.40 -11.24
C GLU A 187 -5.21 -20.88 -11.62
N ALA A 188 -4.67 -21.81 -10.85
CA ALA A 188 -3.42 -22.49 -11.19
C ALA A 188 -3.71 -23.72 -12.06
N LYS A 189 -2.96 -23.87 -13.15
CA LYS A 189 -2.96 -25.04 -14.04
C LYS A 189 -1.53 -25.53 -14.21
N TYR A 190 -1.28 -26.80 -13.95
CA TYR A 190 0.02 -27.41 -14.22
C TYR A 190 0.23 -27.60 -15.72
N LEU A 191 1.50 -27.60 -16.13
CA LEU A 191 1.93 -27.60 -17.52
C LEU A 191 2.87 -28.78 -17.79
N ASP A 192 2.66 -29.45 -18.92
CA ASP A 192 3.46 -30.61 -19.33
C ASP A 192 4.92 -30.25 -19.68
N ALA A 193 5.21 -28.97 -19.95
CA ALA A 193 6.52 -28.48 -20.37
C ALA A 193 6.86 -27.13 -19.71
N PRO A 194 8.14 -26.89 -19.36
CA PRO A 194 8.59 -25.63 -18.81
C PRO A 194 8.71 -24.53 -19.86
N PHE A 195 8.59 -23.27 -19.42
CA PHE A 195 8.89 -22.10 -20.24
C PHE A 195 10.38 -21.76 -20.23
N ASP A 196 10.89 -21.09 -21.27
CA ASP A 196 12.24 -20.52 -21.21
C ASP A 196 12.22 -19.19 -20.44
N ILE A 197 12.75 -19.20 -19.20
CA ILE A 197 12.73 -18.06 -18.27
C ILE A 197 14.17 -17.69 -17.89
N VAL A 198 14.83 -16.95 -18.78
CA VAL A 198 16.21 -16.45 -18.60
C VAL A 198 16.19 -15.04 -18.02
N ALA A 199 17.12 -14.75 -17.11
CA ALA A 199 17.31 -13.41 -16.57
C ALA A 199 17.74 -12.42 -17.69
N PRO A 200 17.12 -11.23 -17.79
CA PRO A 200 17.50 -10.24 -18.80
C PRO A 200 18.89 -9.66 -18.52
N LYS A 201 19.66 -9.37 -19.57
CA LYS A 201 20.93 -8.65 -19.41
C LYS A 201 20.64 -7.21 -18.96
N LEU A 202 21.22 -6.80 -17.83
CA LEU A 202 21.19 -5.40 -17.38
C LEU A 202 22.01 -4.51 -18.32
N ASN A 203 21.60 -3.25 -18.43
CA ASN A 203 22.36 -2.23 -19.15
C ASN A 203 23.73 -2.02 -18.50
N ASP A 204 24.76 -1.81 -19.32
CA ASP A 204 26.14 -1.70 -18.84
C ASP A 204 26.29 -0.52 -17.85
N GLY A 205 26.89 -0.77 -16.68
CA GLY A 205 27.04 0.20 -15.59
C GLY A 205 25.91 0.23 -14.56
N VAL A 206 24.83 -0.55 -14.73
CA VAL A 206 23.79 -0.73 -13.70
C VAL A 206 24.27 -1.73 -12.62
N LYS A 207 24.02 -1.43 -11.34
CA LYS A 207 24.33 -2.35 -10.22
C LYS A 207 23.53 -3.66 -10.38
N PRO A 208 24.06 -4.83 -9.99
CA PRO A 208 23.28 -6.06 -9.90
C PRO A 208 22.02 -5.87 -9.04
N CYS A 209 20.91 -6.44 -9.48
CA CYS A 209 19.66 -6.42 -8.73
C CYS A 209 19.76 -7.32 -7.48
N SER A 210 19.11 -6.91 -6.39
CA SER A 210 18.98 -7.71 -5.18
C SER A 210 18.00 -8.88 -5.36
N ALA A 211 18.18 -9.96 -4.60
CA ALA A 211 17.14 -10.96 -4.44
C ALA A 211 15.93 -10.37 -3.69
N LEU A 212 14.74 -10.78 -4.07
CA LEU A 212 13.43 -10.46 -3.48
C LEU A 212 12.71 -11.71 -2.95
N ALA A 213 13.25 -12.91 -3.22
CA ALA A 213 12.72 -14.18 -2.75
C ALA A 213 13.85 -15.21 -2.60
N GLU A 214 13.75 -16.06 -1.57
CA GLU A 214 14.71 -17.13 -1.28
C GLU A 214 14.07 -18.51 -1.44
N ALA A 215 14.89 -19.54 -1.65
CA ALA A 215 14.40 -20.91 -1.75
C ALA A 215 13.88 -21.39 -0.38
N THR A 216 12.63 -21.85 -0.34
CA THR A 216 11.91 -22.20 0.89
C THR A 216 11.59 -23.71 0.89
N SER A 217 11.74 -24.38 2.03
CA SER A 217 11.32 -25.78 2.18
C SER A 217 9.79 -25.92 2.14
N VAL A 218 9.28 -27.04 1.66
CA VAL A 218 7.82 -27.25 1.53
C VAL A 218 7.28 -28.29 2.50
N THR A 219 6.11 -28.02 3.09
CA THR A 219 5.36 -29.03 3.85
C THR A 219 4.75 -30.08 2.91
N PRO A 220 4.37 -31.28 3.40
CA PRO A 220 3.71 -32.27 2.55
C PRO A 220 2.38 -31.80 1.93
N THR A 221 1.67 -30.88 2.62
CA THR A 221 0.46 -30.22 2.08
C THR A 221 0.83 -29.26 0.95
N ALA A 222 1.83 -28.39 1.17
CA ALA A 222 2.31 -27.46 0.16
C ALA A 222 2.84 -28.20 -1.08
N LEU A 223 3.60 -29.28 -0.88
CA LEU A 223 4.10 -30.13 -1.96
C LEU A 223 2.95 -30.65 -2.83
N ALA A 224 1.93 -31.27 -2.23
CA ALA A 224 0.77 -31.77 -2.97
C ALA A 224 -0.04 -30.66 -3.68
N LEU A 225 -0.09 -29.44 -3.11
CA LEU A 225 -0.68 -28.26 -3.74
C LEU A 225 0.18 -27.66 -4.88
N LEU A 226 1.47 -27.99 -4.94
CA LEU A 226 2.40 -27.54 -5.98
C LEU A 226 2.57 -28.59 -7.10
N THR A 227 2.38 -29.88 -6.81
CA THR A 227 2.54 -30.99 -7.77
C THR A 227 1.24 -31.59 -8.28
N GLY A 228 0.11 -31.38 -7.58
CA GLY A 228 -1.17 -32.01 -7.89
C GLY A 228 -1.34 -33.42 -7.31
N ASP A 229 -0.40 -33.88 -6.48
CA ASP A 229 -0.38 -35.21 -5.89
C ASP A 229 -1.49 -35.44 -4.83
N GLU A 230 -1.61 -36.69 -4.38
CA GLU A 230 -2.52 -37.06 -3.30
C GLU A 230 -2.15 -36.37 -1.99
N ILE A 231 -2.92 -35.35 -1.60
CA ILE A 231 -2.75 -34.65 -0.31
C ILE A 231 -2.75 -35.67 0.84
N PRO A 232 -1.67 -35.74 1.66
CA PRO A 232 -1.56 -36.72 2.74
C PRO A 232 -2.69 -36.62 3.77
N ALA A 233 -3.20 -37.77 4.19
CA ALA A 233 -4.14 -37.84 5.31
C ALA A 233 -3.44 -37.40 6.61
N SER A 234 -4.01 -36.41 7.30
CA SER A 234 -3.47 -35.93 8.58
C SER A 234 -3.50 -37.03 9.64
N THR A 235 -2.34 -37.43 10.14
CA THR A 235 -2.21 -38.38 11.26
C THR A 235 -2.33 -37.71 12.62
N SER A 236 -2.37 -36.37 12.68
CA SER A 236 -2.53 -35.61 13.91
C SER A 236 -3.98 -35.53 14.39
N ARG A 237 -4.19 -35.73 15.69
CA ARG A 237 -5.48 -35.51 16.34
C ARG A 237 -5.76 -34.01 16.44
N ASN A 238 -6.56 -33.47 15.53
CA ASN A 238 -6.99 -32.07 15.58
C ASN A 238 -7.90 -31.84 16.79
N LEU A 239 -7.38 -31.16 17.82
CA LEU A 239 -8.10 -30.87 19.08
C LEU A 239 -9.13 -29.73 18.96
N LYS A 240 -9.12 -28.99 17.85
CA LYS A 240 -10.12 -27.98 17.50
C LYS A 240 -10.79 -28.38 16.20
N ALA A 241 -12.12 -28.28 16.14
CA ALA A 241 -12.86 -28.45 14.90
C ALA A 241 -12.48 -27.34 13.91
N ALA A 242 -12.28 -27.70 12.64
CA ALA A 242 -12.07 -26.70 11.60
C ALA A 242 -13.37 -25.90 11.38
N SER A 243 -13.29 -24.58 11.38
CA SER A 243 -14.42 -23.67 11.24
C SER A 243 -14.60 -23.19 9.79
N HIS A 244 -15.81 -22.78 9.44
CA HIS A 244 -16.06 -22.01 8.22
C HIS A 244 -15.13 -20.78 8.14
N MET A 245 -14.64 -20.46 6.95
CA MET A 245 -13.83 -19.26 6.71
C MET A 245 -14.62 -18.23 5.89
N ALA A 246 -15.21 -17.25 6.57
CA ALA A 246 -15.81 -16.10 5.92
C ALA A 246 -14.75 -15.04 5.56
N MET A 247 -14.82 -14.53 4.34
CA MET A 247 -14.02 -13.40 3.86
C MET A 247 -14.93 -12.24 3.49
N ALA A 248 -14.46 -11.01 3.66
CA ALA A 248 -15.22 -9.83 3.23
C ALA A 248 -15.48 -9.85 1.71
N ALA A 249 -16.55 -9.20 1.26
CA ALA A 249 -16.82 -8.99 -0.16
C ALA A 249 -15.69 -8.17 -0.83
N SER A 250 -15.62 -8.22 -2.17
CA SER A 250 -14.71 -7.38 -2.96
C SER A 250 -15.10 -5.90 -2.90
N LYS A 251 -16.41 -5.60 -2.87
CA LYS A 251 -16.92 -4.23 -2.77
C LYS A 251 -17.44 -3.98 -1.37
N CYS A 252 -17.17 -2.78 -0.86
CA CYS A 252 -17.85 -2.27 0.32
C CYS A 252 -19.02 -1.37 -0.10
N GLU A 253 -20.12 -1.48 0.63
CA GLU A 253 -21.28 -0.59 0.53
C GLU A 253 -21.21 0.44 1.66
N CYS A 254 -21.83 1.61 1.45
CA CYS A 254 -21.87 2.63 2.50
C CYS A 254 -22.77 2.18 3.65
N LYS A 255 -22.26 2.26 4.88
CA LYS A 255 -22.98 1.89 6.12
C LYS A 255 -23.76 3.08 6.71
N SER A 256 -23.59 4.28 6.15
CA SER A 256 -24.30 5.51 6.51
C SER A 256 -25.05 6.11 5.30
N THR A 257 -25.83 7.18 5.53
CA THR A 257 -26.44 7.93 4.43
C THR A 257 -25.35 8.57 3.56
N PRO A 258 -25.34 8.36 2.22
CA PRO A 258 -24.38 9.01 1.33
C PRO A 258 -24.50 10.54 1.39
N ARG A 259 -23.35 11.21 1.52
CA ARG A 259 -23.22 12.64 1.77
C ARG A 259 -22.28 13.29 0.75
N PRO A 260 -22.41 14.59 0.45
CA PRO A 260 -21.40 15.29 -0.32
C PRO A 260 -20.01 15.20 0.34
N CYS A 261 -18.99 14.87 -0.46
CA CYS A 261 -17.61 14.76 -0.02
C CYS A 261 -16.76 15.91 -0.54
N ILE A 262 -15.94 16.50 0.33
CA ILE A 262 -14.95 17.52 -0.03
C ILE A 262 -13.53 17.06 0.30
N PHE A 263 -12.64 17.17 -0.68
CA PHE A 263 -11.23 16.85 -0.59
C PHE A 263 -10.41 18.14 -0.50
N LEU A 264 -9.70 18.31 0.61
CA LEU A 264 -8.91 19.48 0.99
C LEU A 264 -7.44 19.08 1.09
N HIS A 265 -6.63 19.53 0.13
CA HIS A 265 -5.25 19.06 -0.01
C HIS A 265 -4.29 19.73 0.98
N GLY A 266 -3.05 19.26 1.05
CA GLY A 266 -1.99 19.86 1.86
C GLY A 266 -1.07 20.81 1.10
N LEU A 267 0.19 20.84 1.53
CA LEU A 267 1.30 21.70 1.06
C LEU A 267 1.53 21.67 -0.44
N GLY A 268 1.86 22.82 -1.04
CA GLY A 268 2.55 22.89 -2.32
C GLY A 268 1.66 22.90 -3.57
N ASN A 269 0.44 23.43 -3.47
CA ASN A 269 -0.33 23.87 -4.63
C ASN A 269 -0.27 25.40 -4.75
N PRO A 270 0.32 25.98 -5.81
CA PRO A 270 0.36 27.43 -6.03
C PRO A 270 -0.92 27.99 -6.69
N ARG A 271 -1.90 27.14 -7.03
CA ARG A 271 -3.13 27.53 -7.73
C ARG A 271 -4.26 27.77 -6.75
N GLU A 272 -5.11 28.72 -7.08
CA GLU A 272 -6.34 29.01 -6.34
C GLU A 272 -7.52 29.13 -7.31
N LEU A 273 -8.65 28.52 -6.97
CA LEU A 273 -9.92 28.61 -7.69
C LEU A 273 -11.07 28.70 -6.69
N ASP A 274 -12.01 29.62 -6.91
CA ASP A 274 -13.21 29.72 -6.07
C ASP A 274 -14.19 28.56 -6.24
N GLU A 275 -14.22 27.97 -7.44
CA GLU A 275 -15.10 26.85 -7.80
C GLU A 275 -14.49 25.49 -7.41
N LEU A 276 -15.33 24.65 -6.79
CA LEU A 276 -14.98 23.27 -6.45
C LEU A 276 -14.97 22.36 -7.68
N GLN A 277 -13.89 21.59 -7.83
CA GLN A 277 -13.62 20.78 -9.01
C GLN A 277 -14.14 19.34 -8.85
N ASP A 278 -14.69 18.75 -9.91
CA ASP A 278 -15.12 17.33 -9.92
C ASP A 278 -13.97 16.32 -10.06
N THR A 279 -12.73 16.79 -10.28
CA THR A 279 -11.55 15.94 -10.43
C THR A 279 -10.33 16.57 -9.76
N PRO A 280 -9.36 15.76 -9.27
CA PRO A 280 -8.18 16.28 -8.59
C PRO A 280 -7.14 16.92 -9.53
N ARG A 281 -7.39 16.96 -10.85
CA ARG A 281 -6.40 17.33 -11.88
C ARG A 281 -5.74 18.69 -11.65
N LEU A 282 -6.45 19.63 -11.04
CA LEU A 282 -5.97 20.98 -10.78
C LEU A 282 -5.31 21.17 -9.40
N THR A 283 -5.33 20.15 -8.54
CA THR A 283 -4.70 20.18 -7.19
C THR A 283 -3.17 20.08 -7.20
N ASN A 284 -2.51 20.11 -8.36
CA ASN A 284 -1.06 19.93 -8.52
C ASN A 284 -0.51 18.59 -7.95
N LYS A 285 -1.17 17.47 -8.29
CA LYS A 285 -0.85 16.11 -7.80
C LYS A 285 -0.86 16.00 -6.26
N LYS A 286 -1.82 16.65 -5.59
CA LYS A 286 -1.99 16.53 -4.12
C LYS A 286 -3.14 15.60 -3.72
N PHE A 287 -3.91 15.11 -4.70
CA PHE A 287 -4.80 13.97 -4.55
C PHE A 287 -4.82 13.13 -5.83
N GLY A 288 -5.02 11.83 -5.66
CA GLY A 288 -5.49 10.92 -6.70
C GLY A 288 -7.01 10.95 -6.86
N SER A 289 -7.50 10.20 -7.84
CA SER A 289 -8.92 10.13 -8.17
C SER A 289 -9.61 9.03 -7.38
N ILE A 290 -10.51 9.39 -6.47
CA ILE A 290 -11.32 8.44 -5.69
C ILE A 290 -12.61 8.01 -6.43
N LYS A 291 -12.78 8.41 -7.70
CA LYS A 291 -13.96 8.09 -8.51
C LYS A 291 -14.14 6.57 -8.62
N GLY A 292 -15.26 6.06 -8.12
CA GLY A 292 -15.55 4.62 -8.06
C GLY A 292 -15.14 3.92 -6.76
N HIS A 293 -14.46 4.63 -5.86
CA HIS A 293 -13.88 4.12 -4.61
C HIS A 293 -14.46 4.81 -3.36
N ALA A 294 -15.67 5.37 -3.49
CA ALA A 294 -16.24 6.28 -2.50
C ALA A 294 -17.78 6.10 -2.39
N PRO A 295 -18.27 4.94 -1.92
CA PRO A 295 -19.71 4.61 -1.91
C PRO A 295 -20.53 5.53 -0.99
N CYS A 296 -19.91 6.13 0.03
CA CYS A 296 -20.54 7.12 0.91
C CYS A 296 -20.56 8.55 0.36
N CYS A 297 -19.94 8.80 -0.80
CA CYS A 297 -19.93 10.12 -1.42
C CYS A 297 -21.07 10.24 -2.44
N SER A 298 -22.12 11.00 -2.11
CA SER A 298 -23.19 11.31 -3.09
C SER A 298 -22.70 12.25 -4.19
N THR A 299 -21.75 13.13 -3.88
CA THR A 299 -20.93 13.90 -4.83
C THR A 299 -19.50 13.97 -4.33
N ILE A 300 -18.52 14.14 -5.22
CA ILE A 300 -17.09 14.26 -4.89
C ILE A 300 -16.59 15.60 -5.41
N LYS A 301 -16.08 16.45 -4.52
CA LYS A 301 -15.54 17.77 -4.84
C LYS A 301 -14.11 17.92 -4.32
N TYR A 302 -13.26 18.56 -5.09
CA TYR A 302 -11.88 18.90 -4.74
C TYR A 302 -11.74 20.42 -4.67
N ALA A 303 -11.24 20.94 -3.55
CA ALA A 303 -10.84 22.34 -3.47
C ALA A 303 -9.45 22.52 -4.10
N VAL A 304 -9.21 23.68 -4.73
CA VAL A 304 -7.92 24.07 -5.29
C VAL A 304 -7.55 25.39 -4.63
N VAL A 305 -6.73 25.32 -3.60
CA VAL A 305 -6.41 26.46 -2.71
C VAL A 305 -4.90 26.72 -2.76
N ASN A 306 -4.48 27.99 -2.66
CA ASN A 306 -3.05 28.29 -2.55
C ASN A 306 -2.52 27.81 -1.20
N THR A 307 -1.66 26.79 -1.22
CA THR A 307 -0.96 26.22 -0.06
C THR A 307 0.56 26.29 -0.21
N VAL A 308 1.05 27.29 -0.95
CA VAL A 308 2.46 27.70 -1.00
C VAL A 308 2.66 28.95 -0.15
N ASP A 309 1.83 29.97 -0.37
CA ASP A 309 2.02 31.30 0.22
C ASP A 309 1.35 31.47 1.60
N TYR A 310 0.62 30.46 2.07
CA TYR A 310 -0.11 30.48 3.34
C TYR A 310 0.26 29.28 4.22
N GLY A 311 0.60 29.56 5.48
CA GLY A 311 0.79 28.56 6.53
C GLY A 311 -0.52 28.07 7.14
N TRP A 312 -0.50 26.90 7.78
CA TRP A 312 -1.73 26.30 8.33
C TRP A 312 -2.39 27.12 9.45
N THR A 313 -1.59 27.95 10.12
CA THR A 313 -2.03 28.89 11.16
C THR A 313 -2.59 30.21 10.61
N ASN A 314 -2.70 30.36 9.29
CA ASN A 314 -3.20 31.58 8.65
C ASN A 314 -4.75 31.61 8.60
N ASP A 315 -5.32 32.67 9.19
CA ASP A 315 -6.77 32.93 9.22
C ASP A 315 -7.47 32.82 7.86
N THR A 316 -6.88 33.38 6.79
CA THR A 316 -7.49 33.38 5.45
C THR A 316 -7.50 31.99 4.84
N LEU A 317 -6.46 31.17 5.07
CA LEU A 317 -6.41 29.78 4.61
C LEU A 317 -7.44 28.92 5.35
N GLN A 318 -7.56 29.10 6.67
CA GLN A 318 -8.57 28.45 7.50
C GLN A 318 -9.99 28.82 7.07
N GLU A 319 -10.25 30.11 6.84
CA GLU A 319 -11.53 30.61 6.35
C GLU A 319 -11.89 30.06 4.96
N LYS A 320 -10.91 29.96 4.04
CA LYS A 320 -11.11 29.30 2.74
C LYS A 320 -11.54 27.84 2.89
N TYR A 321 -10.91 27.07 3.77
CA TYR A 321 -11.25 25.66 4.01
C TYR A 321 -12.67 25.51 4.59
N CYS A 322 -13.04 26.36 5.54
CA CYS A 322 -14.41 26.43 6.06
C CYS A 322 -15.43 26.84 5.00
N ARG A 323 -15.19 27.93 4.24
CA ARG A 323 -16.07 28.41 3.16
C ARG A 323 -16.34 27.31 2.14
N HIS A 324 -15.29 26.65 1.66
CA HIS A 324 -15.44 25.55 0.71
C HIS A 324 -16.25 24.40 1.31
N SER A 325 -15.97 23.99 2.55
CA SER A 325 -16.69 22.90 3.22
C SER A 325 -18.18 23.21 3.47
N LEU A 326 -18.49 24.43 3.90
CA LEU A 326 -19.87 24.92 4.07
C LEU A 326 -20.64 24.91 2.74
N SER A 327 -19.98 25.19 1.61
CA SER A 327 -20.62 25.32 0.30
C SER A 327 -21.06 24.00 -0.35
N VAL A 328 -20.63 22.83 0.15
CA VAL A 328 -20.86 21.54 -0.53
C VAL A 328 -22.21 20.91 -0.17
N SER A 329 -22.76 21.27 0.98
CA SER A 329 -24.04 20.76 1.47
C SER A 329 -24.99 21.89 1.81
N ASN A 330 -26.17 21.87 1.16
CA ASN A 330 -27.25 22.84 1.41
C ASN A 330 -27.83 22.76 2.84
N SER A 331 -27.53 21.71 3.60
CA SER A 331 -27.89 21.59 5.02
C SER A 331 -26.97 22.41 5.94
N SER A 332 -25.83 22.90 5.45
CA SER A 332 -24.88 23.69 6.25
C SER A 332 -25.49 25.02 6.67
N ASP A 333 -25.28 25.40 7.93
CA ASP A 333 -25.76 26.66 8.49
C ASP A 333 -24.67 27.74 8.37
N LEU A 334 -24.89 28.66 7.43
CA LEU A 334 -23.99 29.80 7.19
C LEU A 334 -24.05 30.87 8.29
N ALA A 335 -25.12 30.95 9.08
CA ALA A 335 -25.24 31.93 10.17
C ALA A 335 -24.48 31.49 11.43
N THR A 336 -24.31 30.18 11.64
CA THR A 336 -23.53 29.62 12.76
C THR A 336 -22.20 28.97 12.33
N SER A 337 -21.83 29.10 11.05
CA SER A 337 -20.69 28.44 10.40
C SER A 337 -20.62 26.93 10.68
N THR A 338 -21.78 26.25 10.69
CA THR A 338 -21.88 24.82 10.99
C THR A 338 -21.94 24.01 9.69
N ILE A 339 -20.90 23.22 9.43
CA ILE A 339 -20.86 22.29 8.29
C ILE A 339 -21.73 21.08 8.62
N GLN A 340 -22.72 20.77 7.79
CA GLN A 340 -23.64 19.63 8.01
C GLN A 340 -23.67 18.67 6.82
N ASP A 341 -24.06 17.42 7.09
CA ASP A 341 -24.24 16.34 6.11
C ASP A 341 -23.06 16.23 5.11
N THR A 342 -21.82 16.43 5.56
CA THR A 342 -20.63 16.48 4.69
C THR A 342 -19.57 15.50 5.16
N ILE A 343 -18.86 14.84 4.23
CA ILE A 343 -17.65 14.08 4.54
C ILE A 343 -16.45 14.92 4.09
N ILE A 344 -15.66 15.38 5.05
CA ILE A 344 -14.47 16.20 4.85
C ILE A 344 -13.26 15.28 4.82
N VAL A 345 -12.49 15.32 3.74
CA VAL A 345 -11.27 14.53 3.58
C VAL A 345 -10.07 15.46 3.47
N THR A 346 -9.13 15.36 4.41
CA THR A 346 -7.95 16.22 4.46
C THR A 346 -6.66 15.42 4.28
N HIS A 347 -5.72 15.91 3.46
CA HIS A 347 -4.39 15.31 3.34
C HIS A 347 -3.29 16.25 3.81
N SER A 348 -2.26 15.69 4.49
CA SER A 348 -1.05 16.42 4.89
C SER A 348 -1.41 17.67 5.71
N MET A 349 -0.74 18.80 5.46
CA MET A 349 -1.06 20.10 6.10
C MET A 349 -2.54 20.50 6.02
N GLY A 350 -3.34 19.95 5.08
CA GLY A 350 -4.77 20.20 5.02
C GLY A 350 -5.52 19.79 6.29
N GLY A 351 -5.03 18.78 7.02
CA GLY A 351 -5.56 18.39 8.33
C GLY A 351 -5.27 19.44 9.40
N LEU A 352 -4.05 19.98 9.44
CA LEU A 352 -3.69 21.10 10.32
C LEU A 352 -4.51 22.36 10.04
N VAL A 353 -4.75 22.69 8.76
CA VAL A 353 -5.60 23.84 8.38
C VAL A 353 -7.02 23.64 8.92
N MET A 354 -7.60 22.46 8.75
CA MET A 354 -8.94 22.16 9.26
C MET A 354 -8.99 22.18 10.79
N ALA A 355 -8.01 21.56 11.47
CA ALA A 355 -7.88 21.62 12.93
C ALA A 355 -7.80 23.07 13.43
N GLY A 356 -6.93 23.88 12.81
CA GLY A 356 -6.78 25.30 13.13
C GLY A 356 -8.07 26.09 12.91
N ALA A 357 -8.81 25.81 11.84
CA ALA A 357 -10.08 26.47 11.54
C ALA A 357 -11.21 26.14 12.53
N LEU A 358 -11.20 24.93 13.10
CA LEU A 358 -12.07 24.54 14.22
C LEU A 358 -11.66 25.26 15.52
N VAL A 359 -10.36 25.30 15.83
CA VAL A 359 -9.80 25.99 17.02
C VAL A 359 -10.12 27.49 17.01
N THR A 360 -9.96 28.16 15.87
CA THR A 360 -10.22 29.60 15.71
C THR A 360 -11.69 29.93 15.45
N GLY A 361 -12.57 28.92 15.40
CA GLY A 361 -14.02 29.08 15.24
C GLY A 361 -14.46 29.61 13.87
N LYS A 362 -13.63 29.49 12.82
CA LYS A 362 -14.01 29.84 11.44
C LYS A 362 -15.18 28.99 10.96
N CYS A 363 -15.24 27.74 11.42
CA CYS A 363 -16.40 26.85 11.30
C CYS A 363 -16.38 25.79 12.40
N LYS A 364 -17.46 25.02 12.49
CA LYS A 364 -17.59 23.84 13.35
C LYS A 364 -18.34 22.73 12.61
N PHE A 365 -18.20 21.49 13.07
CA PHE A 365 -18.92 20.35 12.50
C PHE A 365 -20.26 20.14 13.21
N GLY A 366 -21.32 19.92 12.43
CA GLY A 366 -22.57 19.36 12.92
C GLY A 366 -22.47 17.85 13.12
N THR A 367 -23.45 17.25 13.81
CA THR A 367 -23.45 15.82 14.19
C THR A 367 -23.40 14.85 13.01
N ASN A 368 -23.82 15.29 11.83
CA ASN A 368 -23.86 14.48 10.60
C ASN A 368 -22.62 14.67 9.69
N THR A 369 -21.63 15.44 10.15
CA THR A 369 -20.38 15.67 9.44
C THR A 369 -19.33 14.67 9.89
N SER A 370 -18.54 14.15 8.95
CA SER A 370 -17.45 13.21 9.25
C SER A 370 -16.15 13.76 8.70
N TRP A 371 -15.07 13.67 9.49
CA TRP A 371 -13.74 14.09 9.08
C TRP A 371 -12.80 12.88 8.95
N VAL A 372 -12.28 12.68 7.76
CA VAL A 372 -11.30 11.64 7.39
C VAL A 372 -9.95 12.32 7.14
N ALA A 373 -8.95 12.01 7.96
CA ALA A 373 -7.62 12.60 7.86
C ALA A 373 -6.60 11.62 7.27
N LEU A 374 -5.68 12.12 6.45
CA LEU A 374 -4.69 11.33 5.72
C LEU A 374 -3.31 11.97 5.92
N SER A 375 -2.37 11.26 6.55
CA SER A 375 -0.98 11.72 6.80
C SER A 375 -0.88 13.16 7.36
N SER A 376 -1.78 13.56 8.27
CA SER A 376 -1.89 14.95 8.73
C SER A 376 -0.89 15.22 9.87
N PRO A 377 0.15 16.07 9.70
CA PRO A 377 1.26 16.18 10.65
C PRO A 377 0.87 17.00 11.90
N MET A 378 0.19 16.39 12.87
CA MET A 378 -0.35 17.08 14.05
C MET A 378 0.72 17.53 15.06
N THR A 379 1.98 17.13 14.91
CA THR A 379 3.15 17.75 15.58
C THR A 379 4.15 18.32 14.58
N GLY A 380 3.75 18.65 13.35
CA GLY A 380 4.66 19.09 12.29
C GLY A 380 5.48 17.95 11.68
N SER A 381 6.54 18.26 10.92
CA SER A 381 7.38 17.23 10.30
C SER A 381 8.83 17.66 10.23
N MET A 382 9.75 16.73 10.47
CA MET A 382 11.21 16.98 10.44
C MET A 382 11.70 17.40 9.04
N ALA A 383 10.90 17.17 7.98
CA ALA A 383 11.17 17.68 6.65
C ALA A 383 11.17 19.23 6.58
N GLY A 384 10.41 19.88 7.47
CA GLY A 384 10.42 21.33 7.64
C GLY A 384 11.76 21.82 8.17
N ASP A 385 12.12 21.39 9.39
CA ASP A 385 13.35 21.80 10.06
C ASP A 385 14.60 21.50 9.23
N TYR A 386 14.70 20.31 8.64
CA TYR A 386 15.85 19.91 7.84
C TYR A 386 15.99 20.71 6.53
N LEU A 387 14.87 21.11 5.89
CA LEU A 387 14.93 22.03 4.75
C LEU A 387 15.28 23.46 5.20
N GLN A 388 14.94 23.85 6.43
CA GLN A 388 15.27 25.17 6.96
C GLN A 388 16.76 25.27 7.33
N ASP A 389 17.33 24.25 7.97
CA ASP A 389 18.78 24.12 8.16
C ASP A 389 19.53 24.22 6.83
N PHE A 390 19.00 23.61 5.76
CA PHE A 390 19.61 23.70 4.43
C PHE A 390 19.52 25.12 3.84
N CYS A 391 18.35 25.75 3.87
CA CYS A 391 18.18 27.11 3.35
C CYS A 391 18.90 28.20 4.17
N ASN A 392 19.36 27.88 5.38
CA ASN A 392 20.15 28.75 6.26
C ASN A 392 21.68 28.50 6.16
N ASP A 393 22.13 27.64 5.23
CA ASP A 393 23.53 27.18 5.10
C ASP A 393 24.10 26.44 6.34
N GLU A 394 23.24 25.95 7.23
CA GLU A 394 23.63 25.24 8.46
C GLU A 394 23.83 23.73 8.24
N THR A 395 23.25 23.16 7.17
CA THR A 395 23.65 21.85 6.66
C THR A 395 23.99 21.91 5.18
N ASN A 396 25.19 21.44 4.83
CA ASN A 396 25.61 21.24 3.44
C ASN A 396 25.18 19.87 2.89
N ASN A 397 24.64 18.99 3.74
CA ASN A 397 24.38 17.59 3.45
C ASN A 397 22.92 17.33 3.05
N PHE A 398 22.36 18.17 2.17
CA PHE A 398 21.01 17.97 1.64
C PHE A 398 21.09 17.22 0.30
N ALA A 399 20.47 16.05 0.23
CA ALA A 399 20.53 15.23 -0.98
C ALA A 399 19.89 15.97 -2.17
N LYS A 400 20.57 16.02 -3.33
CA LYS A 400 20.06 16.74 -4.52
C LYS A 400 18.65 16.32 -4.91
N GLY A 401 18.36 15.01 -4.88
CA GLY A 401 17.02 14.48 -5.16
C GLY A 401 15.96 14.88 -4.11
N LEU A 402 16.36 15.15 -2.87
CA LEU A 402 15.46 15.68 -1.83
C LEU A 402 15.16 17.15 -2.11
N PHE A 403 16.13 17.92 -2.62
CA PHE A 403 15.88 19.29 -3.06
C PHE A 403 14.94 19.34 -4.26
N GLU A 404 15.06 18.39 -5.19
CA GLU A 404 14.10 18.24 -6.30
C GLU A 404 12.70 17.80 -5.82
N LEU A 405 12.58 17.17 -4.64
CA LEU A 405 11.31 16.71 -4.07
C LEU A 405 10.60 17.77 -3.21
N ILE A 406 11.28 18.30 -2.19
CA ILE A 406 10.72 19.24 -1.21
C ILE A 406 11.35 20.63 -1.24
N GLY A 407 12.47 20.81 -1.96
CA GLY A 407 13.31 22.00 -1.88
C GLY A 407 12.76 23.25 -2.56
N GLN A 408 12.86 24.37 -1.86
CA GLN A 408 12.76 25.73 -2.38
C GLN A 408 13.38 26.67 -1.34
N CYS A 409 14.36 27.50 -1.72
CA CYS A 409 14.95 28.51 -0.84
C CYS A 409 14.72 29.92 -1.44
N PRO A 410 14.33 30.94 -0.64
CA PRO A 410 13.87 30.81 0.74
C PRO A 410 12.62 29.91 0.82
N MET A 411 12.45 29.26 1.97
CA MET A 411 11.36 28.30 2.15
C MET A 411 9.99 28.98 2.01
N SER A 412 9.07 28.36 1.29
CA SER A 412 7.67 28.81 1.21
C SER A 412 7.02 28.87 2.60
N ILE A 413 6.23 29.93 2.86
CA ILE A 413 5.55 30.20 4.15
C ILE A 413 4.80 28.97 4.67
N SER A 414 4.18 28.21 3.77
CA SER A 414 3.45 26.99 4.10
C SER A 414 4.33 25.93 4.78
N ARG A 415 5.49 25.61 4.21
CA ARG A 415 6.47 24.67 4.78
C ARG A 415 7.09 25.17 6.09
N GLN A 416 7.36 26.48 6.21
CA GLN A 416 7.87 27.08 7.46
C GLN A 416 6.87 26.89 8.60
N SER A 417 5.56 26.90 8.31
CA SER A 417 4.54 26.67 9.34
C SER A 417 4.44 25.21 9.81
N THR A 418 5.05 24.25 9.11
CA THR A 418 4.96 22.81 9.40
C THR A 418 6.24 22.21 9.99
N VAL A 419 7.13 23.04 10.53
CA VAL A 419 8.27 22.61 11.37
C VAL A 419 7.79 21.84 12.60
N TYR A 420 8.60 20.92 13.11
CA TYR A 420 8.23 19.97 14.14
C TYR A 420 8.05 20.63 15.51
N GLN A 421 7.02 20.22 16.26
CA GLN A 421 6.71 20.75 17.58
C GLN A 421 7.87 20.58 18.56
N GLY A 422 8.29 21.68 19.20
CA GLY A 422 9.42 21.72 20.13
C GLY A 422 10.81 21.61 19.49
N GLU A 423 10.93 21.56 18.16
CA GLU A 423 12.22 21.59 17.46
C GLU A 423 12.73 23.02 17.20
N LYS A 424 13.98 23.10 16.73
CA LYS A 424 14.77 24.32 16.54
C LYS A 424 14.01 25.49 15.90
N TYR A 425 13.15 25.22 14.92
CA TYR A 425 12.44 26.27 14.18
C TYR A 425 11.00 26.51 14.64
N SER A 426 10.49 25.68 15.55
CA SER A 426 9.21 25.96 16.18
C SER A 426 9.34 27.10 17.20
N THR A 427 8.19 27.62 17.62
CA THR A 427 8.09 28.63 18.67
C THR A 427 7.06 28.20 19.70
N PRO A 428 7.11 28.70 20.95
CA PRO A 428 6.09 28.39 21.95
C PRO A 428 4.66 28.71 21.50
N GLU A 429 4.48 29.70 20.62
CA GLU A 429 3.17 30.01 20.02
C GLU A 429 2.74 29.00 18.95
N LEU A 430 3.68 28.48 18.15
CA LEU A 430 3.39 27.42 17.18
C LEU A 430 3.12 26.08 17.89
N ASP A 431 3.90 25.76 18.92
CA ASP A 431 3.71 24.59 19.76
C ASP A 431 2.34 24.62 20.47
N ALA A 432 1.93 25.77 21.02
CA ALA A 432 0.61 25.94 21.61
C ALA A 432 -0.51 25.76 20.56
N LYS A 433 -0.30 26.20 19.32
CA LYS A 433 -1.24 25.95 18.21
C LYS A 433 -1.30 24.47 17.85
N TYR A 434 -0.18 23.74 17.84
CA TYR A 434 -0.19 22.29 17.63
C TYR A 434 -0.98 21.55 18.72
N VAL A 435 -0.79 21.89 20.00
CA VAL A 435 -1.60 21.32 21.10
C VAL A 435 -3.10 21.59 20.88
N ALA A 436 -3.47 22.82 20.54
CA ALA A 436 -4.87 23.14 20.27
C ALA A 436 -5.43 22.39 19.05
N ALA A 437 -4.63 22.23 17.99
CA ALA A 437 -4.98 21.45 16.81
C ALA A 437 -5.17 19.95 17.15
N GLN A 438 -4.33 19.38 18.01
CA GLN A 438 -4.44 17.99 18.50
C GLN A 438 -5.71 17.78 19.32
N GLU A 439 -6.12 18.73 20.16
CA GLU A 439 -7.41 18.67 20.88
C GLU A 439 -8.60 18.73 19.91
N ALA A 440 -8.57 19.66 18.94
CA ALA A 440 -9.62 19.73 17.92
C ALA A 440 -9.68 18.47 17.04
N TYR A 441 -8.52 17.90 16.71
CA TYR A 441 -8.41 16.64 15.98
C TYR A 441 -9.02 15.47 16.77
N ARG A 442 -8.58 15.27 18.02
CA ARG A 442 -9.13 14.26 18.95
C ARG A 442 -10.64 14.34 19.08
N GLY A 443 -11.19 15.56 19.21
CA GLY A 443 -12.61 15.77 19.43
C GLY A 443 -13.50 15.63 18.18
N ASN A 444 -12.95 15.69 16.97
CA ASN A 444 -13.74 15.83 15.74
C ASN A 444 -13.38 14.83 14.62
N VAL A 445 -12.21 14.19 14.64
CA VAL A 445 -11.84 13.24 13.59
C VAL A 445 -12.70 11.98 13.69
N THR A 446 -13.25 11.55 12.56
CA THR A 446 -14.03 10.30 12.45
C THR A 446 -13.15 9.11 12.11
N ALA A 447 -12.06 9.33 11.37
CA ALA A 447 -11.13 8.31 10.91
C ALA A 447 -9.78 8.93 10.51
N ALA A 448 -8.69 8.20 10.68
CA ALA A 448 -7.36 8.65 10.25
C ALA A 448 -6.57 7.53 9.56
N MET A 449 -5.80 7.90 8.55
CA MET A 449 -4.75 7.06 7.94
C MET A 449 -3.40 7.67 8.27
N CYS A 450 -2.59 6.98 9.06
CA CYS A 450 -1.26 7.40 9.49
C CYS A 450 -0.28 6.26 9.22
N SER A 451 0.60 6.43 8.22
CA SER A 451 1.52 5.35 7.83
C SER A 451 2.80 5.33 8.66
N ASP A 452 3.30 4.12 8.88
CA ASP A 452 4.57 3.80 9.50
C ASP A 452 5.69 3.46 8.48
N PHE A 453 5.44 3.43 7.16
CA PHE A 453 6.46 2.98 6.20
C PHE A 453 6.53 3.75 4.86
N TYR A 454 7.67 4.39 4.65
CA TYR A 454 7.94 5.36 3.59
C TYR A 454 8.14 4.78 2.18
N VAL A 455 8.22 3.46 2.04
CA VAL A 455 8.38 2.84 0.70
C VAL A 455 7.06 2.89 -0.06
N GLY A 456 5.97 2.46 0.57
CA GLY A 456 4.66 2.38 -0.03
C GLY A 456 4.57 1.49 -1.27
N LEU A 457 3.61 1.82 -2.13
CA LEU A 457 3.27 1.12 -3.37
C LEU A 457 4.32 1.36 -4.45
N PHE A 458 4.47 0.38 -5.35
CA PHE A 458 5.33 0.52 -6.52
C PHE A 458 4.82 1.61 -7.46
N SER A 459 5.50 2.76 -7.47
CA SER A 459 5.07 3.95 -8.19
C SER A 459 6.23 4.92 -8.45
N PRO A 460 6.04 5.98 -9.27
CA PRO A 460 6.99 7.08 -9.38
C PRO A 460 7.24 7.86 -8.08
N TYR A 461 6.42 7.66 -7.04
CA TYR A 461 6.55 8.33 -5.74
C TYR A 461 7.46 7.58 -4.76
N GLN A 462 7.60 6.26 -4.93
CA GLN A 462 8.41 5.40 -4.04
C GLN A 462 9.86 5.87 -3.91
N GLY A 463 10.55 6.18 -5.03
CA GLY A 463 11.94 6.62 -5.01
C GLY A 463 12.15 7.92 -4.20
N PRO A 464 11.39 8.99 -4.49
CA PRO A 464 11.41 10.20 -3.67
C PRO A 464 11.04 9.99 -2.20
N SER A 465 10.04 9.17 -1.88
CA SER A 465 9.65 8.92 -0.48
C SER A 465 10.68 8.09 0.29
N ILE A 466 11.35 7.12 -0.34
CA ILE A 466 12.54 6.44 0.22
C ILE A 466 13.63 7.46 0.53
N LEU A 467 13.89 8.40 -0.38
CA LEU A 467 14.91 9.42 -0.15
C LEU A 467 14.54 10.32 1.03
N GLY A 468 13.28 10.74 1.15
CA GLY A 468 12.77 11.45 2.32
C GLY A 468 12.99 10.66 3.61
N GLY A 469 12.37 9.49 3.72
CA GLY A 469 12.37 8.65 4.92
C GLY A 469 13.74 8.12 5.37
N THR A 470 14.77 8.22 4.52
CA THR A 470 16.16 7.82 4.85
C THR A 470 17.13 8.97 5.06
N THR A 471 16.82 10.21 4.62
CA THR A 471 17.74 11.35 4.71
C THR A 471 17.24 12.49 5.61
N ILE A 472 15.92 12.64 5.76
CA ILE A 472 15.36 13.52 6.77
C ILE A 472 15.70 12.92 8.16
N PRO A 473 16.15 13.73 9.14
CA PRO A 473 16.44 13.27 10.50
C PRO A 473 15.14 13.04 11.28
N HIS A 474 14.34 12.06 10.84
CA HIS A 474 13.08 11.69 11.47
C HIS A 474 13.26 11.23 12.92
N LYS A 475 12.27 11.53 13.76
CA LYS A 475 12.29 11.10 15.18
C LYS A 475 12.07 9.60 15.36
N SER A 476 11.41 8.95 14.41
CA SER A 476 11.20 7.50 14.35
C SER A 476 11.52 6.97 12.95
N LYS A 477 11.79 5.66 12.86
CA LYS A 477 11.81 4.95 11.58
C LYS A 477 10.41 4.79 10.99
N GLU A 478 9.38 4.94 11.82
CA GLU A 478 7.98 4.85 11.46
C GLU A 478 7.52 6.19 10.85
N ASN A 479 7.59 6.31 9.54
CA ASN A 479 7.22 7.52 8.80
C ASN A 479 6.81 7.19 7.36
N ASP A 480 6.02 8.08 6.75
CA ASP A 480 5.53 7.95 5.36
C ASP A 480 6.48 8.57 4.31
N GLY A 481 7.69 8.94 4.72
CA GLY A 481 8.72 9.60 3.93
C GLY A 481 8.73 11.12 4.07
N LEU A 482 7.71 11.70 4.72
CA LEU A 482 7.68 13.11 5.11
C LEU A 482 7.16 13.32 6.54
N VAL A 483 6.19 12.53 6.98
CA VAL A 483 5.53 12.65 8.29
C VAL A 483 5.70 11.36 9.08
N GLU A 484 6.17 11.49 10.32
CA GLU A 484 6.24 10.40 11.30
C GLU A 484 4.86 9.89 11.71
N PHE A 485 4.73 8.59 11.96
CA PHE A 485 3.50 7.98 12.47
C PHE A 485 3.00 8.71 13.74
N ASP A 486 3.90 8.93 14.70
CA ASP A 486 3.60 9.67 15.95
C ASP A 486 3.09 11.08 15.70
N SER A 487 3.62 11.80 14.70
CA SER A 487 3.11 13.14 14.34
C SER A 487 1.71 13.07 13.76
N CYS A 488 1.41 12.05 12.95
CA CYS A 488 0.08 11.87 12.37
C CYS A 488 -0.96 11.39 13.40
N ALA A 489 -0.55 10.51 14.31
CA ALA A 489 -1.39 9.98 15.39
C ALA A 489 -1.51 10.94 16.58
N ALA A 490 -0.73 12.02 16.66
CA ALA A 490 -0.77 12.94 17.78
C ALA A 490 -2.16 13.56 18.01
N GLY A 491 -2.60 13.52 19.27
CA GLY A 491 -3.99 13.81 19.65
C GLY A 491 -4.86 12.55 19.74
N LEU A 492 -4.55 11.48 19.02
CA LEU A 492 -5.28 10.22 19.05
C LEU A 492 -4.60 9.20 19.99
N ASP A 493 -5.23 8.05 20.14
CA ASP A 493 -4.72 6.91 20.90
C ASP A 493 -4.09 5.90 19.92
N PRO A 494 -2.75 5.73 19.92
CA PRO A 494 -2.07 4.82 19.01
C PRO A 494 -2.55 3.36 19.12
N THR A 495 -3.11 2.95 20.26
CA THR A 495 -3.59 1.57 20.45
C THR A 495 -4.88 1.26 19.68
N GLN A 496 -5.54 2.30 19.13
CA GLN A 496 -6.70 2.15 18.25
C GLN A 496 -6.34 1.96 16.79
N PHE A 497 -5.06 2.15 16.42
CA PHE A 497 -4.58 1.96 15.07
C PHE A 497 -4.34 0.48 14.76
N GLY A 498 -4.80 0.05 13.58
CA GLY A 498 -4.61 -1.31 13.07
C GLY A 498 -4.17 -1.32 11.61
N THR A 499 -3.60 -2.44 11.19
CA THR A 499 -3.00 -2.62 9.85
C THR A 499 -3.97 -3.16 8.80
N SER A 500 -5.27 -3.28 9.12
CA SER A 500 -6.30 -3.68 8.16
C SER A 500 -7.01 -2.47 7.55
N TYR A 501 -7.37 -2.55 6.28
CA TYR A 501 -8.27 -1.59 5.62
C TYR A 501 -9.68 -1.54 6.26
N MET A 502 -10.01 -2.42 7.20
CA MET A 502 -11.24 -2.35 8.01
C MET A 502 -11.08 -1.48 9.27
N ASP A 503 -9.85 -1.13 9.66
CA ASP A 503 -9.58 -0.35 10.87
C ASP A 503 -9.85 1.14 10.63
N ARG A 504 -10.71 1.75 11.45
CA ARG A 504 -11.09 3.17 11.35
C ARG A 504 -9.89 4.11 11.52
N PHE A 505 -8.94 3.70 12.37
CA PHE A 505 -7.62 4.30 12.49
C PHE A 505 -6.66 3.31 11.84
N TYR A 506 -6.18 3.65 10.65
CA TYR A 506 -5.43 2.75 9.79
C TYR A 506 -3.95 3.11 9.83
N MET A 507 -3.13 2.12 10.14
CA MET A 507 -1.67 2.16 10.10
C MET A 507 -1.17 1.31 8.93
N PRO A 508 -1.14 1.88 7.71
CA PRO A 508 -0.68 1.16 6.53
C PRO A 508 0.81 1.35 6.28
N GLU A 509 1.41 0.51 5.44
CA GLU A 509 2.74 0.73 4.86
C GLU A 509 2.62 1.49 3.53
N LEU A 510 2.36 2.80 3.58
CA LEU A 510 2.06 3.65 2.42
C LEU A 510 2.81 4.97 2.51
N ASN A 511 3.55 5.33 1.45
CA ASN A 511 4.22 6.60 1.43
C ASN A 511 3.23 7.78 1.35
N HIS A 512 3.71 8.99 1.67
CA HIS A 512 2.90 10.22 1.77
C HIS A 512 2.06 10.54 0.52
N ALA A 513 2.44 10.03 -0.66
CA ALA A 513 1.68 10.20 -1.89
C ALA A 513 0.59 9.12 -2.06
N ASP A 514 0.86 7.90 -1.62
CA ASP A 514 -0.11 6.80 -1.68
C ASP A 514 -1.28 7.03 -0.69
N THR A 515 -1.03 7.62 0.48
CA THR A 515 -2.09 8.05 1.41
C THR A 515 -2.98 9.15 0.83
N ALA A 516 -2.50 9.88 -0.19
CA ALA A 516 -3.27 10.81 -1.01
C ALA A 516 -3.97 10.17 -2.22
N PHE A 517 -4.01 8.83 -2.30
CA PHE A 517 -4.59 8.04 -3.40
C PHE A 517 -3.85 8.17 -4.75
N LEU A 518 -2.63 8.70 -4.80
CA LEU A 518 -1.96 9.05 -6.08
C LEU A 518 -1.49 7.86 -6.93
N THR A 519 -1.41 6.65 -6.36
CA THR A 519 -0.92 5.44 -7.04
C THR A 519 -2.03 4.43 -7.36
N GLY A 520 -2.80 4.00 -6.36
CA GLY A 520 -3.69 2.84 -6.47
C GLY A 520 -3.76 2.10 -5.14
N GLU A 521 -3.63 0.77 -5.16
CA GLU A 521 -3.59 -0.05 -3.94
C GLU A 521 -2.73 -1.32 -4.07
N GLY A 522 -2.40 -1.90 -2.92
CA GLY A 522 -1.72 -3.17 -2.78
C GLY A 522 -2.58 -4.34 -3.22
N ILE A 523 -1.99 -5.24 -4.00
CA ILE A 523 -2.69 -6.37 -4.61
C ILE A 523 -3.01 -7.46 -3.57
N LEU A 524 -2.12 -7.65 -2.60
CA LEU A 524 -2.01 -8.90 -1.82
C LEU A 524 -2.10 -8.72 -0.31
N ASN A 525 -1.83 -7.51 0.19
CA ASN A 525 -1.77 -7.21 1.61
C ASN A 525 -2.91 -6.27 2.06
N ASP A 526 -3.33 -6.41 3.30
CA ASP A 526 -4.40 -5.58 3.88
C ASP A 526 -3.90 -4.19 4.31
N TYR A 527 -2.58 -4.05 4.49
CA TYR A 527 -1.90 -2.85 5.00
C TYR A 527 -1.42 -1.88 3.90
N GLN A 528 -1.75 -2.09 2.62
CA GLN A 528 -1.46 -1.12 1.55
C GLN A 528 -2.69 -0.79 0.69
N LYS A 529 -3.90 -0.79 1.28
CA LYS A 529 -5.18 -0.65 0.56
C LYS A 529 -5.90 0.67 0.88
N PRO A 530 -5.35 1.85 0.49
CA PRO A 530 -5.94 3.14 0.83
C PRO A 530 -7.33 3.32 0.20
N HIS A 531 -7.48 2.92 -1.07
CA HIS A 531 -8.76 2.95 -1.78
C HIS A 531 -9.81 2.05 -1.12
N LYS A 532 -9.47 0.80 -0.79
CA LYS A 532 -10.40 -0.11 -0.11
C LYS A 532 -10.76 0.37 1.29
N TRP A 533 -9.80 0.93 2.02
CA TRP A 533 -10.05 1.52 3.33
C TRP A 533 -11.12 2.61 3.23
N PHE A 534 -10.98 3.55 2.29
CA PHE A 534 -11.97 4.60 2.08
C PHE A 534 -13.33 4.05 1.58
N GLU A 535 -13.35 2.99 0.76
CA GLU A 535 -14.58 2.28 0.36
C GLU A 535 -15.34 1.70 1.57
N CYS A 536 -14.63 1.18 2.57
CA CYS A 536 -15.19 0.40 3.67
C CYS A 536 -15.45 1.18 4.97
N LEU A 537 -15.09 2.46 5.01
CA LEU A 537 -14.90 3.25 6.23
C LEU A 537 -16.19 3.72 6.94
N LEU A 538 -17.21 4.09 6.17
CA LEU A 538 -18.38 4.86 6.62
C LEU A 538 -19.71 4.21 6.23
#